data_AF-A0A964B531-F1
#
_entry.id   AF-A0A964B531-F1
#
_cell.length_a   1.000
_cell.length_b   1.000
_cell.length_c   1.000
_cell.angle_alpha   90.00
_cell.angle_beta   90.00
_cell.angle_gamma   90.00
#
_symmetry.space_group_name_H-M   'P 1'
#
loop_
_entity.id
_entity.type
_entity.pdbx_description
1 polymer ?
#
loop_
_entity_poly.entity_id
_entity_poly.type
_entity_poly.pdbx_seq_one_letter_code
_entity_poly.pdbx_strand_id
1 'polypeptide(L)'
;MIFLVLCAGALAVLACAYPLWTFGAARPATAREKLLRYFAGEIGAPEVCDAISWDAFQRYNALFAGGGASYARSDCHEAAALRARDAGLCWRVRPLVDFDPSSSHGYSAIGCARRVLRNEPPSAAGPSDAELLTAFAAMGYDIDELPREGVIGPAVDIRDTYRAAARNDAVVARAKTLLESGQEKLGEAEAAYLASLVAAATRAPEWCERIPSGVIIAEAHQGPFRDWCVFTLASDTGDPRLCDALPPARSDAKTLEAIARGVAPAIAEQLSLQHQCRRQAGRSSTGSVYGAQTPSDPALARRLLALLGQTTPSARALPPAQQADYYRQFLYALWPSAQERAAVAAARAKLIARLALLPERP
;
A
#
# COMPACT_ATOMS: atom_id res chain seq x y z
N MET A 1 46.97 40.72 -28.24
CA MET A 1 46.24 41.21 -27.04
C MET A 1 44.88 41.85 -27.36
N ILE A 2 44.72 42.61 -28.45
CA ILE A 2 43.45 43.30 -28.76
C ILE A 2 42.29 42.32 -29.10
N PHE A 3 42.56 41.20 -29.77
CA PHE A 3 41.55 40.18 -30.09
C PHE A 3 40.97 39.44 -28.87
N LEU A 4 41.73 39.31 -27.79
CA LEU A 4 41.30 38.61 -26.57
C LEU A 4 40.34 39.48 -25.72
N VAL A 5 40.51 40.80 -25.77
CA VAL A 5 39.64 41.77 -25.09
C VAL A 5 38.30 41.92 -25.82
N LEU A 6 38.29 41.82 -27.15
CA LEU A 6 37.06 41.85 -27.96
C LEU A 6 36.19 40.60 -27.78
N CYS A 7 36.79 39.40 -27.70
CA CYS A 7 36.04 38.18 -27.39
C CYS A 7 35.49 38.15 -25.96
N ALA A 8 36.26 38.65 -24.98
CA ALA A 8 35.79 38.77 -23.60
C ALA A 8 34.67 39.82 -23.45
N GLY A 9 34.76 40.94 -24.17
CA GLY A 9 33.71 41.96 -24.23
C GLY A 9 32.43 41.48 -24.92
N ALA A 10 32.54 40.72 -26.02
CA ALA A 10 31.38 40.16 -26.71
C ALA A 10 30.67 39.07 -25.88
N LEU A 11 31.41 38.22 -25.16
CA LEU A 11 30.85 37.25 -24.20
C LEU A 11 30.22 37.94 -22.99
N ALA A 12 30.83 39.01 -22.46
CA ALA A 12 30.25 39.79 -21.37
C ALA A 12 28.97 40.53 -21.79
N VAL A 13 28.92 41.05 -23.02
CA VAL A 13 27.72 41.68 -23.58
C VAL A 13 26.64 40.66 -23.90
N LEU A 14 26.96 39.46 -24.43
CA LEU A 14 25.99 38.37 -24.60
C LEU A 14 25.47 37.83 -23.26
N ALA A 15 26.32 37.71 -22.24
CA ALA A 15 25.91 37.32 -20.90
C ALA A 15 25.07 38.39 -20.18
N CYS A 16 25.27 39.68 -20.49
CA CYS A 16 24.48 40.79 -19.93
C CYS A 16 23.25 41.18 -20.78
N ALA A 17 23.20 40.77 -22.06
CA ALA A 17 22.11 41.06 -23.01
C ALA A 17 21.13 39.91 -23.18
N TYR A 18 21.39 38.71 -22.63
CA TYR A 18 20.30 37.79 -22.32
C TYR A 18 19.40 38.49 -21.30
N PRO A 19 18.13 38.75 -21.63
CA PRO A 19 17.35 39.71 -20.89
C PRO A 19 17.14 39.23 -19.45
N LEU A 20 17.79 39.91 -18.50
CA LEU A 20 17.32 40.03 -17.13
C LEU A 20 15.84 40.51 -17.06
N TRP A 21 15.29 40.98 -18.18
CA TRP A 21 13.90 41.41 -18.36
C TRP A 21 12.88 40.26 -18.50
N THR A 22 13.26 39.03 -18.88
CA THR A 22 12.30 37.91 -18.94
C THR A 22 12.02 37.26 -17.58
N PHE A 23 12.81 37.58 -16.56
CA PHE A 23 12.60 37.07 -15.19
C PHE A 23 11.67 37.96 -14.34
N GLY A 24 11.22 39.11 -14.85
CA GLY A 24 10.46 40.09 -14.07
C GLY A 24 9.11 39.61 -13.54
N ALA A 25 8.51 38.58 -14.16
CA ALA A 25 7.26 37.95 -13.72
C ALA A 25 7.45 36.58 -13.06
N ALA A 26 8.69 36.06 -13.03
CA ALA A 26 8.96 34.73 -12.55
C ALA A 26 8.82 34.68 -11.02
N ARG A 27 8.02 33.74 -10.51
CA ARG A 27 7.81 33.50 -9.08
C ARG A 27 8.08 32.04 -8.68
N PRO A 28 8.40 31.76 -7.42
CA PRO A 28 8.37 30.39 -6.92
C PRO A 28 7.00 29.74 -7.11
N ALA A 29 6.99 28.42 -7.32
CA ALA A 29 5.76 27.65 -7.36
C ALA A 29 5.00 27.75 -6.01
N THR A 30 3.67 27.94 -6.08
CA THR A 30 2.80 27.94 -4.90
C THR A 30 2.71 26.54 -4.29
N ALA A 31 2.18 26.41 -3.07
CA ALA A 31 1.92 25.12 -2.45
C ALA A 31 0.99 24.25 -3.32
N ARG A 32 -0.08 24.85 -3.88
CA ARG A 32 -0.98 24.19 -4.82
C ARG A 32 -0.25 23.69 -6.06
N GLU A 33 0.59 24.50 -6.69
CA GLU A 33 1.33 24.09 -7.89
C GLU A 33 2.32 22.95 -7.63
N LYS A 34 2.95 22.93 -6.44
CA LYS A 34 3.80 21.81 -6.01
C LYS A 34 2.99 20.53 -5.84
N LEU A 35 1.79 20.62 -5.23
CA LEU A 35 0.88 19.49 -5.12
C LEU A 35 0.42 19.00 -6.49
N LEU A 36 -0.02 19.89 -7.39
CA LEU A 36 -0.42 19.53 -8.76
C LEU A 36 0.70 18.80 -9.49
N ARG A 37 1.95 19.29 -9.39
CA ARG A 37 3.12 18.60 -9.93
C ARG A 37 3.29 17.20 -9.34
N TYR A 38 3.20 17.08 -8.01
CA TYR A 38 3.33 15.79 -7.34
C TYR A 38 2.27 14.79 -7.83
N PHE A 39 0.99 15.16 -7.79
CA PHE A 39 -0.09 14.28 -8.21
C PHE A 39 0.02 13.90 -9.69
N ALA A 40 0.33 14.85 -10.57
CA ALA A 40 0.54 14.57 -12.00
C ALA A 40 1.68 13.56 -12.24
N GLY A 41 2.79 13.69 -11.50
CA GLY A 41 3.93 12.77 -11.57
C GLY A 41 3.66 11.40 -10.93
N GLU A 42 2.77 11.32 -9.94
CA GLU A 42 2.36 10.05 -9.35
C GLU A 42 1.39 9.29 -10.25
N ILE A 43 0.37 9.94 -10.79
CA ILE A 43 -0.67 9.25 -11.58
C ILE A 43 -0.45 9.32 -13.10
N GLY A 44 0.63 9.97 -13.56
CA GLY A 44 0.96 10.12 -14.97
C GLY A 44 -0.08 10.93 -15.76
N ALA A 45 -0.66 11.98 -15.15
CA ALA A 45 -1.71 12.80 -15.76
C ALA A 45 -1.18 14.17 -16.23
N PRO A 46 -0.69 14.29 -17.48
CA PRO A 46 -0.09 15.53 -17.98
C PRO A 46 -1.05 16.72 -18.04
N GLU A 47 -2.36 16.49 -18.14
CA GLU A 47 -3.40 17.53 -18.15
C GLU A 47 -3.48 18.29 -16.81
N VAL A 48 -3.11 17.66 -15.69
CA VAL A 48 -3.04 18.33 -14.38
C VAL A 48 -1.97 19.43 -14.38
N CYS A 49 -0.90 19.24 -15.14
CA CYS A 49 0.18 20.22 -15.28
C CYS A 49 -0.27 21.52 -15.96
N ASP A 50 -1.37 21.48 -16.72
CA ASP A 50 -1.86 22.64 -17.44
C ASP A 50 -2.42 23.73 -16.51
N ALA A 51 -2.72 23.38 -15.26
CA ALA A 51 -3.15 24.28 -14.20
C ALA A 51 -1.99 24.97 -13.44
N ILE A 52 -0.73 24.65 -13.75
CA ILE A 52 0.45 25.31 -13.19
C ILE A 52 0.80 26.54 -14.04
N SER A 53 1.03 27.69 -13.41
CA SER A 53 1.40 28.90 -14.15
C SER A 53 2.75 28.75 -14.86
N TRP A 54 2.88 29.34 -16.04
CA TRP A 54 4.17 29.53 -16.70
C TRP A 54 5.07 30.53 -15.97
N ASP A 55 4.53 31.33 -15.06
CA ASP A 55 5.33 32.22 -14.22
C ASP A 55 6.02 31.48 -13.07
N ALA A 56 5.58 30.24 -12.78
CA ALA A 56 6.13 29.43 -11.70
C ALA A 56 7.43 28.74 -12.13
N PHE A 57 8.52 28.93 -11.38
CA PHE A 57 9.82 28.28 -11.63
C PHE A 57 10.35 27.52 -10.41
N GLN A 58 11.27 26.59 -10.68
CA GLN A 58 12.14 25.97 -9.67
C GLN A 58 13.61 26.29 -9.99
N ARG A 59 14.37 26.64 -8.95
CA ARG A 59 15.82 26.85 -9.03
C ARG A 59 16.52 25.59 -8.54
N TYR A 60 17.43 25.05 -9.35
CA TYR A 60 18.34 24.01 -8.93
C TYR A 60 19.65 24.65 -8.45
N ASN A 61 20.24 24.12 -7.36
CA ASN A 61 21.45 24.69 -6.79
C ASN A 61 22.59 24.73 -7.83
N ALA A 62 23.15 25.93 -8.03
CA ALA A 62 24.17 26.19 -9.04
C ALA A 62 25.52 25.52 -8.75
N LEU A 63 25.79 25.14 -7.49
CA LEU A 63 27.13 24.76 -7.04
C LEU A 63 27.61 23.35 -7.42
N PHE A 64 26.74 22.42 -7.84
CA PHE A 64 27.15 21.02 -8.02
C PHE A 64 26.66 20.30 -9.30
N ALA A 65 25.86 20.94 -10.18
CA ALA A 65 25.30 20.24 -11.36
C ALA A 65 24.94 21.14 -12.56
N GLY A 66 25.58 22.31 -12.73
CA GLY A 66 25.31 23.20 -13.86
C GLY A 66 23.99 23.97 -13.72
N GLY A 67 23.95 24.89 -12.75
CA GLY A 67 22.77 25.67 -12.35
C GLY A 67 21.77 25.98 -13.47
N GLY A 68 20.61 25.34 -13.38
CA GLY A 68 19.47 25.59 -14.24
C GLY A 68 18.28 26.09 -13.43
N ALA A 69 17.38 26.77 -14.12
CA ALA A 69 16.02 26.96 -13.65
C ALA A 69 15.08 26.37 -14.71
N SER A 70 13.99 25.78 -14.25
CA SER A 70 12.95 25.24 -15.12
C SER A 70 11.60 25.80 -14.70
N TYR A 71 10.67 25.85 -15.66
CA TYR A 71 9.29 26.12 -15.33
C TYR A 71 8.71 24.94 -14.54
N ALA A 72 8.03 25.21 -13.43
CA ALA A 72 7.41 24.19 -12.61
C ALA A 72 6.41 23.32 -13.41
N ARG A 73 5.73 23.95 -14.39
CA ARG A 73 4.87 23.24 -15.36
C ARG A 73 5.65 22.28 -16.25
N SER A 74 6.85 22.66 -16.69
CA SER A 74 7.68 21.76 -17.49
C SER A 74 8.22 20.61 -16.65
N ASP A 75 8.54 20.83 -15.37
CA ASP A 75 8.86 19.75 -14.43
C ASP A 75 7.70 18.79 -14.21
N CYS A 76 6.49 19.32 -14.15
CA CYS A 76 5.29 18.51 -14.06
C CYS A 76 5.12 17.63 -15.31
N HIS A 77 5.22 18.20 -16.52
CA HIS A 77 5.09 17.42 -17.74
C HIS A 77 6.17 16.36 -17.89
N GLU A 78 7.41 16.67 -17.50
CA GLU A 78 8.48 15.68 -17.50
C GLU A 78 8.18 14.53 -16.52
N ALA A 79 7.80 14.84 -15.27
CA ALA A 79 7.47 13.82 -14.29
C ALA A 79 6.30 12.93 -14.75
N ALA A 80 5.25 13.55 -15.32
CA ALA A 80 4.12 12.82 -15.89
C ALA A 80 4.55 11.94 -17.09
N ALA A 81 5.43 12.44 -17.97
CA ALA A 81 5.98 11.67 -19.09
C ALA A 81 6.79 10.46 -18.64
N LEU A 82 7.67 10.64 -17.65
CA LEU A 82 8.47 9.57 -17.05
C LEU A 82 7.59 8.51 -16.39
N ARG A 83 6.52 8.93 -15.71
CA ARG A 83 5.54 8.04 -15.07
C ARG A 83 4.70 7.27 -16.08
N ALA A 84 4.15 7.96 -17.09
CA ALA A 84 3.31 7.37 -18.13
C ALA A 84 4.10 6.55 -19.17
N ARG A 85 5.44 6.64 -19.14
CA ARG A 85 6.34 6.06 -20.14
C ARG A 85 6.03 6.54 -21.56
N ASP A 86 5.67 7.81 -21.70
CA ASP A 86 5.27 8.41 -22.97
C ASP A 86 6.23 9.55 -23.37
N ALA A 87 7.13 9.27 -24.33
CA ALA A 87 8.08 10.25 -24.83
C ALA A 87 7.41 11.38 -25.63
N GLY A 88 6.20 11.18 -26.13
CA GLY A 88 5.43 12.23 -26.82
C GLY A 88 5.05 13.38 -25.89
N LEU A 89 4.84 13.10 -24.61
CA LEU A 89 4.54 14.14 -23.61
C LEU A 89 5.72 15.08 -23.37
N CYS A 90 6.95 14.65 -23.66
CA CYS A 90 8.14 15.49 -23.49
C CYS A 90 8.16 16.73 -24.39
N TRP A 91 7.38 16.78 -25.48
CA TRP A 91 7.25 17.97 -26.32
C TRP A 91 6.59 19.15 -25.59
N ARG A 92 5.96 18.93 -24.43
CA ARG A 92 5.41 19.98 -23.57
C ARG A 92 6.44 20.58 -22.60
N VAL A 93 7.65 19.99 -22.51
CA VAL A 93 8.74 20.47 -21.65
C VAL A 93 9.46 21.63 -22.33
N ARG A 94 9.53 22.77 -21.65
CA ARG A 94 10.22 23.98 -22.14
C ARG A 94 11.35 24.36 -21.17
N PRO A 95 12.58 24.59 -21.66
CA PRO A 95 13.61 25.16 -20.81
C PRO A 95 13.32 26.64 -20.50
N LEU A 96 13.61 27.06 -19.27
CA LEU A 96 13.67 28.49 -18.93
C LEU A 96 15.06 29.05 -19.32
N VAL A 97 16.13 28.28 -19.06
CA VAL A 97 17.46 28.51 -19.61
C VAL A 97 18.08 27.15 -19.92
N ASP A 98 18.53 26.92 -21.16
CA ASP A 98 19.22 25.70 -21.57
C ASP A 98 20.59 26.04 -22.13
N PHE A 99 21.63 25.82 -21.34
CA PHE A 99 23.00 26.08 -21.75
C PHE A 99 23.62 24.90 -22.54
N ASP A 100 22.96 23.73 -22.56
CA ASP A 100 23.36 22.59 -23.38
C ASP A 100 22.15 21.67 -23.68
N PRO A 101 21.37 21.97 -24.75
CA PRO A 101 20.18 21.23 -25.11
C PRO A 101 20.45 19.79 -25.57
N SER A 102 21.72 19.46 -25.83
CA SER A 102 22.15 18.15 -26.31
C SER A 102 22.64 17.24 -25.19
N SER A 103 23.00 17.80 -24.04
CA SER A 103 23.44 17.04 -22.87
C SER A 103 22.34 16.12 -22.35
N SER A 104 22.73 14.95 -21.87
CA SER A 104 21.83 14.00 -21.19
C SER A 104 21.21 14.57 -19.90
N HIS A 105 21.76 15.67 -19.39
CA HIS A 105 21.35 16.34 -18.16
C HIS A 105 20.57 17.64 -18.38
N GLY A 106 20.44 18.08 -19.64
CA GLY A 106 19.72 19.29 -20.02
C GLY A 106 18.21 19.16 -19.79
N TYR A 107 17.61 20.30 -19.44
CA TYR A 107 16.18 20.44 -19.19
C TYR A 107 15.43 20.70 -20.51
N SER A 108 15.42 19.71 -21.41
CA SER A 108 14.86 19.83 -22.77
C SER A 108 13.89 18.68 -23.12
N ALA A 109 13.06 18.87 -24.15
CA ALA A 109 12.16 17.83 -24.66
C ALA A 109 12.94 16.56 -25.09
N ILE A 110 14.12 16.72 -25.70
CA ILE A 110 14.98 15.61 -26.11
C ILE A 110 15.59 14.91 -24.89
N GLY A 111 16.03 15.67 -23.89
CA GLY A 111 16.53 15.14 -22.61
C GLY A 111 15.47 14.30 -21.91
N CYS A 112 14.25 14.84 -21.77
CA CYS A 112 13.10 14.12 -21.23
C CYS A 112 12.82 12.83 -22.01
N ALA A 113 12.75 12.88 -23.34
CA ALA A 113 12.46 11.70 -24.15
C ALA A 113 13.52 10.60 -23.97
N ARG A 114 14.80 10.96 -23.87
CA ARG A 114 15.88 10.02 -23.55
C ARG A 114 15.71 9.38 -22.17
N ARG A 115 15.33 10.17 -21.14
CA ARG A 115 15.09 9.65 -19.78
C ARG A 115 13.88 8.71 -19.73
N VAL A 116 12.81 9.02 -20.46
CA VAL A 116 11.66 8.13 -20.65
C VAL A 116 12.09 6.81 -21.28
N LEU A 117 12.87 6.87 -22.38
CA LEU A 117 13.37 5.66 -23.06
C LEU A 117 14.35 4.85 -22.20
N ARG A 118 15.06 5.49 -21.27
CA ARG A 118 15.94 4.83 -20.28
C ARG A 118 15.22 4.31 -19.05
N ASN A 119 13.90 4.49 -18.97
CA ASN A 119 13.10 4.11 -17.82
C ASN A 119 13.53 4.78 -16.51
N GLU A 120 14.11 5.98 -16.57
CA GLU A 120 14.53 6.71 -15.37
C GLU A 120 13.30 7.03 -14.48
N PRO A 121 13.47 7.02 -13.14
CA PRO A 121 12.40 7.40 -12.23
C PRO A 121 12.17 8.92 -12.26
N PRO A 122 10.94 9.40 -12.02
CA PRO A 122 10.68 10.83 -11.89
C PRO A 122 11.41 11.42 -10.67
N SER A 123 12.02 12.58 -10.83
CA SER A 123 12.64 13.35 -9.74
C SER A 123 11.64 14.38 -9.20
N ALA A 124 10.82 13.98 -8.23
CA ALA A 124 9.97 14.90 -7.51
C ALA A 124 10.10 14.64 -6.00
N ALA A 125 10.49 15.67 -5.26
CA ALA A 125 10.29 15.66 -3.82
C ALA A 125 8.77 15.62 -3.57
N GLY A 126 8.31 14.61 -2.83
CA GLY A 126 6.92 14.50 -2.43
C GLY A 126 6.54 15.54 -1.37
N PRO A 127 5.24 15.83 -1.20
CA PRO A 127 4.76 16.60 -0.06
C PRO A 127 5.06 15.88 1.25
N SER A 128 5.12 16.64 2.34
CA SER A 128 5.08 16.09 3.69
C SER A 128 3.77 15.33 3.94
N ASP A 129 3.74 14.47 4.97
CA ASP A 129 2.53 13.75 5.37
C ASP A 129 1.36 14.72 5.63
N ALA A 130 1.62 15.82 6.33
CA ALA A 130 0.61 16.82 6.65
C ALA A 130 0.03 17.52 5.41
N GLU A 131 0.88 17.88 4.43
CA GLU A 131 0.45 18.47 3.16
C GLU A 131 -0.37 17.47 2.34
N LEU A 132 0.02 16.19 2.32
CA LEU A 132 -0.72 15.15 1.63
C LEU A 132 -2.12 14.96 2.23
N LEU A 133 -2.20 14.82 3.55
CA LEU A 133 -3.48 14.66 4.27
C LEU A 133 -4.41 15.86 4.04
N THR A 134 -3.86 17.07 4.12
CA THR A 134 -4.61 18.31 3.86
C THR A 134 -5.14 18.34 2.42
N ALA A 135 -4.30 17.97 1.43
CA ALA A 135 -4.73 17.92 0.03
C ALA A 135 -5.86 16.91 -0.21
N PHE A 136 -5.77 15.70 0.36
CA PHE A 136 -6.85 14.70 0.23
C PHE A 136 -8.14 15.17 0.90
N ALA A 137 -8.05 15.78 2.08
CA ALA A 137 -9.21 16.36 2.76
C ALA A 137 -9.85 17.49 1.94
N ALA A 138 -9.05 18.40 1.38
CA ALA A 138 -9.52 19.50 0.53
C ALA A 138 -10.18 19.00 -0.77
N MET A 139 -9.74 17.85 -1.29
CA MET A 139 -10.38 17.16 -2.43
C MET A 139 -11.65 16.38 -2.03
N GLY A 140 -12.04 16.38 -0.76
CA GLY A 140 -13.20 15.65 -0.26
C GLY A 140 -13.03 14.13 -0.31
N TYR A 141 -11.80 13.64 -0.15
CA TYR A 141 -11.55 12.21 0.07
C TYR A 141 -11.64 11.89 1.56
N ASP A 142 -12.45 10.89 1.87
CA ASP A 142 -12.49 10.26 3.19
C ASP A 142 -11.75 8.93 3.13
N ILE A 143 -10.81 8.73 4.05
CA ILE A 143 -10.00 7.51 4.13
C ILE A 143 -10.87 6.25 4.34
N ASP A 144 -11.99 6.37 5.05
CA ASP A 144 -12.92 5.26 5.28
C ASP A 144 -13.77 4.92 4.05
N GLU A 145 -13.96 5.88 3.12
CA GLU A 145 -14.75 5.70 1.90
C GLU A 145 -13.92 5.37 0.67
N LEU A 146 -12.60 5.62 0.70
CA LEU A 146 -11.68 5.38 -0.41
C LEU A 146 -11.73 3.95 -0.98
N PRO A 147 -11.97 2.87 -0.20
CA PRO A 147 -12.13 1.52 -0.75
C PRO A 147 -13.28 1.39 -1.76
N ARG A 148 -14.29 2.28 -1.71
CA ARG A 148 -15.39 2.29 -2.68
C ARG A 148 -14.94 2.63 -4.10
N GLU A 149 -13.76 3.21 -4.27
CA GLU A 149 -13.15 3.40 -5.59
C GLU A 149 -12.75 2.06 -6.26
N GLY A 150 -12.68 0.96 -5.49
CA GLY A 150 -12.38 -0.38 -6.02
C GLY A 150 -10.93 -0.59 -6.48
N VAL A 151 -10.04 0.35 -6.13
CA VAL A 151 -8.62 0.35 -6.51
C VAL A 151 -7.75 -0.25 -5.42
N ILE A 152 -8.05 0.02 -4.14
CA ILE A 152 -7.34 -0.49 -2.97
C ILE A 152 -8.34 -1.01 -1.91
N GLY A 153 -7.88 -1.87 -1.00
CA GLY A 153 -8.66 -2.36 0.14
C GLY A 153 -8.78 -1.32 1.27
N PRO A 154 -9.54 -1.60 2.35
CA PRO A 154 -9.68 -0.69 3.49
C PRO A 154 -8.35 -0.45 4.22
N ALA A 155 -8.17 0.78 4.71
CA ALA A 155 -7.01 1.16 5.52
C ALA A 155 -6.95 0.39 6.86
N VAL A 156 -8.11 0.12 7.43
CA VAL A 156 -8.28 -0.75 8.59
C VAL A 156 -8.99 -2.01 8.13
N ASP A 157 -8.26 -3.13 8.05
CA ASP A 157 -8.87 -4.43 7.79
C ASP A 157 -9.58 -4.92 9.06
N ILE A 158 -10.83 -5.33 8.89
CA ILE A 158 -11.62 -5.93 9.96
C ILE A 158 -11.00 -7.22 10.48
N ARG A 159 -10.31 -7.98 9.62
CA ARG A 159 -9.63 -9.22 9.99
C ARG A 159 -8.45 -8.94 10.91
N ASP A 160 -7.70 -7.88 10.63
CA ASP A 160 -6.60 -7.46 11.50
C ASP A 160 -7.13 -6.92 12.83
N THR A 161 -8.27 -6.25 12.82
CA THR A 161 -8.97 -5.84 14.05
C THR A 161 -9.37 -7.07 14.89
N TYR A 162 -9.94 -8.11 14.27
CA TYR A 162 -10.28 -9.36 14.95
C TYR A 162 -9.04 -10.07 15.50
N ARG A 163 -7.96 -10.14 14.72
CA ARG A 163 -6.69 -10.74 15.18
C ARG A 163 -6.10 -9.97 16.36
N ALA A 164 -6.18 -8.64 16.34
CA ALA A 164 -5.74 -7.79 17.45
C ALA A 164 -6.60 -7.98 18.72
N ALA A 165 -7.87 -8.36 18.56
CA ALA A 165 -8.79 -8.61 19.67
C ALA A 165 -8.31 -9.74 20.60
N ALA A 166 -7.57 -10.73 20.06
CA ALA A 166 -6.94 -11.79 20.85
C ALA A 166 -5.86 -11.30 21.82
N ARG A 167 -5.36 -10.06 21.66
CA ARG A 167 -4.37 -9.43 22.54
C ARG A 167 -4.98 -8.53 23.61
N ASN A 168 -6.31 -8.42 23.67
CA ASN A 168 -7.02 -7.60 24.63
C ASN A 168 -7.70 -8.48 25.68
N ASP A 169 -7.21 -8.44 26.92
CA ASP A 169 -7.68 -9.30 28.01
C ASP A 169 -9.19 -9.15 28.30
N ALA A 170 -9.73 -7.94 28.19
CA ALA A 170 -11.16 -7.69 28.39
C ALA A 170 -12.00 -8.34 27.30
N VAL A 171 -11.51 -8.31 26.05
CA VAL A 171 -12.16 -8.98 24.91
C VAL A 171 -12.10 -10.49 25.06
N VAL A 172 -10.95 -11.04 25.46
CA VAL A 172 -10.77 -12.47 25.67
C VAL A 172 -11.66 -12.96 26.83
N ALA A 173 -11.75 -12.19 27.91
CA ALA A 173 -12.67 -12.48 29.02
C ALA A 173 -14.13 -12.49 28.56
N ARG A 174 -14.55 -11.50 27.75
CA ARG A 174 -15.89 -11.47 27.16
C ARG A 174 -16.15 -12.70 26.28
N ALA A 175 -15.20 -13.08 25.43
CA ALA A 175 -15.30 -14.26 24.59
C ALA A 175 -15.51 -15.54 25.40
N LYS A 176 -14.76 -15.73 26.50
CA LYS A 176 -14.95 -16.85 27.44
C LYS A 176 -16.36 -16.87 28.02
N THR A 177 -16.84 -15.74 28.51
CA THR A 177 -18.20 -15.62 29.08
C THR A 177 -19.27 -15.98 28.04
N LEU A 178 -19.12 -15.55 26.79
CA LEU A 178 -20.07 -15.91 25.72
C LEU A 178 -20.09 -17.42 25.45
N LEU A 179 -18.92 -18.06 25.42
CA LEU A 179 -18.80 -19.50 25.21
C LEU A 179 -19.31 -20.34 26.38
N GLU A 180 -19.26 -19.82 27.61
CA GLU A 180 -19.62 -20.56 28.83
C GLU A 180 -21.06 -20.31 29.29
N SER A 181 -21.57 -19.10 29.13
CA SER A 181 -22.87 -18.71 29.66
C SER A 181 -24.05 -19.30 28.89
N GLY A 182 -23.88 -19.58 27.59
CA GLY A 182 -24.95 -20.02 26.69
C GLY A 182 -26.14 -19.06 26.58
N GLN A 183 -26.04 -17.85 27.14
CA GLN A 183 -27.12 -16.86 27.19
C GLN A 183 -27.39 -16.25 25.81
N GLU A 184 -26.34 -16.13 24.99
CA GLU A 184 -26.43 -15.69 23.61
C GLU A 184 -26.39 -16.90 22.69
N LYS A 185 -27.39 -17.00 21.79
CA LYS A 185 -27.44 -18.08 20.79
C LYS A 185 -26.38 -17.83 19.73
N LEU A 186 -25.16 -18.28 20.01
CA LEU A 186 -24.07 -18.30 19.04
C LEU A 186 -24.36 -19.32 17.95
N GLY A 187 -24.17 -18.92 16.69
CA GLY A 187 -24.07 -19.88 15.60
C GLY A 187 -22.84 -20.78 15.77
N GLU A 188 -22.85 -21.96 15.15
CA GLU A 188 -21.75 -22.93 15.24
C GLU A 188 -20.40 -22.33 14.81
N ALA A 189 -20.39 -21.57 13.70
CA ALA A 189 -19.19 -20.87 13.24
C ALA A 189 -18.72 -19.80 14.23
N GLU A 190 -19.64 -19.06 14.86
CA GLU A 190 -19.30 -18.00 15.81
C GLU A 190 -18.64 -18.58 17.06
N ALA A 191 -19.23 -19.63 17.62
CA ALA A 191 -18.64 -20.35 18.74
C ALA A 191 -17.25 -20.89 18.39
N ALA A 192 -17.07 -21.43 17.18
CA ALA A 192 -15.78 -21.96 16.74
C ALA A 192 -14.70 -20.86 16.61
N TYR A 193 -15.02 -19.70 16.02
CA TYR A 193 -14.07 -18.58 15.92
C TYR A 193 -13.74 -17.97 17.28
N LEU A 194 -14.73 -17.83 18.18
CA LEU A 194 -14.49 -17.35 19.55
C LEU A 194 -13.62 -18.34 20.33
N ALA A 195 -13.85 -19.63 20.20
CA ALA A 195 -13.04 -20.66 20.85
C ALA A 195 -11.59 -20.63 20.33
N SER A 196 -11.39 -20.49 19.01
CA SER A 196 -10.05 -20.29 18.42
C SER A 196 -9.37 -19.02 18.93
N LEU A 197 -10.11 -17.91 19.06
CA LEU A 197 -9.58 -16.66 19.61
C LEU A 197 -9.11 -16.83 21.06
N VAL A 198 -9.93 -17.48 21.90
CA VAL A 198 -9.57 -17.74 23.30
C VAL A 198 -8.39 -18.71 23.40
N ALA A 199 -8.36 -19.76 22.58
CA ALA A 199 -7.25 -20.71 22.52
C ALA A 199 -5.92 -19.99 22.22
N ALA A 200 -5.90 -19.15 21.17
CA ALA A 200 -4.72 -18.40 20.78
C ALA A 200 -4.27 -17.40 21.87
N ALA A 201 -5.22 -16.70 22.50
CA ALA A 201 -4.91 -15.72 23.54
C ALA A 201 -4.39 -16.34 24.83
N THR A 202 -4.98 -17.48 25.24
CA THR A 202 -4.71 -18.12 26.54
C THR A 202 -3.67 -19.23 26.46
N ARG A 203 -3.30 -19.64 25.24
CA ARG A 203 -2.45 -20.80 24.95
C ARG A 203 -3.02 -22.12 25.48
N ALA A 204 -4.34 -22.21 25.66
CA ALA A 204 -4.98 -23.35 26.33
C ALA A 204 -5.72 -24.24 25.30
N PRO A 205 -5.27 -25.50 25.09
CA PRO A 205 -5.78 -26.38 24.03
C PRO A 205 -7.22 -26.84 24.23
N GLU A 206 -7.72 -26.83 25.47
CA GLU A 206 -9.10 -27.19 25.79
C GLU A 206 -10.14 -26.31 25.06
N TRP A 207 -9.76 -25.11 24.65
CA TRP A 207 -10.61 -24.25 23.83
C TRP A 207 -10.72 -24.75 22.38
N CYS A 208 -9.65 -25.33 21.81
CA CYS A 208 -9.75 -25.95 20.49
C CYS A 208 -10.69 -27.18 20.54
N GLU A 209 -10.71 -27.93 21.64
CA GLU A 209 -11.59 -29.10 21.80
C GLU A 209 -13.09 -28.73 21.79
N ARG A 210 -13.44 -27.49 22.15
CA ARG A 210 -14.81 -26.97 22.06
C ARG A 210 -15.29 -26.71 20.63
N ILE A 211 -14.38 -26.72 19.65
CA ILE A 211 -14.73 -26.57 18.22
C ILE A 211 -15.22 -27.93 17.71
N PRO A 212 -16.46 -28.05 17.19
CA PRO A 212 -16.95 -29.32 16.66
C PRO A 212 -16.10 -29.80 15.48
N SER A 213 -15.84 -31.12 15.43
CA SER A 213 -14.98 -31.73 14.40
C SER A 213 -15.53 -31.63 12.98
N GLY A 214 -16.84 -31.39 12.83
CA GLY A 214 -17.52 -31.24 11.54
C GLY A 214 -17.45 -29.83 10.97
N VAL A 215 -17.00 -28.83 11.73
CA VAL A 215 -16.92 -27.44 11.25
C VAL A 215 -15.77 -27.33 10.26
N ILE A 216 -16.11 -27.07 9.00
CA ILE A 216 -15.16 -26.72 7.95
C ILE A 216 -15.34 -25.23 7.66
N ILE A 217 -14.31 -24.44 7.97
CA ILE A 217 -14.27 -23.03 7.56
C ILE A 217 -13.55 -22.93 6.21
N ALA A 218 -14.06 -22.09 5.31
CA ALA A 218 -13.57 -21.99 3.93
C ALA A 218 -12.06 -21.64 3.84
N GLU A 219 -11.49 -21.03 4.88
CA GLU A 219 -10.07 -20.65 4.93
C GLU A 219 -9.15 -21.78 5.40
N ALA A 220 -9.69 -22.82 6.04
CA ALA A 220 -8.92 -23.99 6.41
C ALA A 220 -8.69 -24.85 5.17
N HIS A 221 -7.77 -24.42 4.30
CA HIS A 221 -7.31 -25.16 3.11
C HIS A 221 -6.72 -26.56 3.42
N GLN A 222 -6.78 -27.01 4.68
CA GLN A 222 -6.12 -28.19 5.19
C GLN A 222 -6.99 -29.10 6.06
N GLY A 223 -8.30 -28.85 6.26
CA GLY A 223 -9.18 -29.78 6.97
C GLY A 223 -10.15 -29.13 7.95
N PRO A 224 -10.62 -29.88 8.96
CA PRO A 224 -11.52 -29.37 10.00
C PRO A 224 -10.95 -28.18 10.77
N PHE A 225 -11.80 -27.24 11.18
CA PHE A 225 -11.38 -26.02 11.86
C PHE A 225 -10.72 -26.31 13.21
N ARG A 226 -11.22 -27.31 13.96
CA ARG A 226 -10.59 -27.75 15.21
C ARG A 226 -9.12 -28.13 15.02
N ASP A 227 -8.84 -28.91 13.98
CA ASP A 227 -7.51 -29.43 13.70
C ASP A 227 -6.56 -28.27 13.34
N TRP A 228 -7.07 -27.27 12.62
CA TRP A 228 -6.33 -26.03 12.38
C TRP A 228 -6.05 -25.24 13.65
N CYS A 229 -7.01 -25.11 14.58
CA CYS A 229 -6.81 -24.48 15.88
C CYS A 229 -5.67 -25.14 16.67
N VAL A 230 -5.67 -26.48 16.74
CA VAL A 230 -4.62 -27.26 17.41
C VAL A 230 -3.26 -27.07 16.73
N PHE A 231 -3.22 -27.11 15.39
CA PHE A 231 -1.99 -26.87 14.62
C PHE A 231 -1.38 -25.50 14.92
N THR A 232 -2.22 -24.46 14.90
CA THR A 232 -1.81 -23.08 15.18
C THR A 232 -1.30 -22.96 16.62
N LEU A 233 -2.03 -23.52 17.59
CA LEU A 233 -1.62 -23.49 18.99
C LEU A 233 -0.29 -24.21 19.23
N ALA A 234 -0.09 -25.38 18.65
CA ALA A 234 1.17 -26.12 18.71
C ALA A 234 2.33 -25.31 18.14
N SER A 235 2.11 -24.66 16.99
CA SER A 235 3.11 -23.81 16.35
C SER A 235 3.45 -22.57 17.16
N ASP A 236 2.45 -21.88 17.70
CA ASP A 236 2.62 -20.63 18.46
C ASP A 236 3.22 -20.87 19.86
N THR A 237 2.96 -22.03 20.46
CA THR A 237 3.53 -22.42 21.76
C THR A 237 4.87 -23.14 21.65
N GLY A 238 5.19 -23.68 20.46
CA GLY A 238 6.34 -24.55 20.26
C GLY A 238 6.20 -25.90 20.97
N ASP A 239 4.97 -26.33 21.29
CA ASP A 239 4.71 -27.62 21.94
C ASP A 239 4.26 -28.68 20.91
N PRO A 240 5.17 -29.57 20.46
CA PRO A 240 4.83 -30.60 19.49
C PRO A 240 3.90 -31.68 20.06
N ARG A 241 3.70 -31.76 21.39
CA ARG A 241 2.77 -32.73 22.01
C ARG A 241 1.32 -32.41 21.69
N LEU A 242 0.99 -31.14 21.47
CA LEU A 242 -0.35 -30.72 21.06
C LEU A 242 -0.76 -31.34 19.71
N CYS A 243 0.21 -31.65 18.84
CA CYS A 243 -0.05 -32.30 17.57
C CYS A 243 -0.58 -33.75 17.70
N ASP A 244 -0.51 -34.36 18.90
CA ASP A 244 -1.02 -35.71 19.13
C ASP A 244 -2.55 -35.75 19.15
N ALA A 245 -3.22 -34.60 19.35
CA ALA A 245 -4.67 -34.45 19.26
C ALA A 245 -5.18 -34.41 17.81
N LEU A 246 -4.29 -34.26 16.82
CA LEU A 246 -4.64 -34.28 15.39
C LEU A 246 -4.86 -35.71 14.89
N PRO A 247 -5.70 -35.92 13.86
CA PRO A 247 -5.86 -37.23 13.24
C PRO A 247 -4.50 -37.83 12.87
N PRO A 248 -4.22 -39.09 13.25
CA PRO A 248 -2.95 -39.71 12.92
C PRO A 248 -2.79 -39.82 11.41
N ALA A 249 -1.55 -39.75 10.94
CA ALA A 249 -1.23 -39.74 9.51
C ALA A 249 -1.92 -40.87 8.72
N ARG A 250 -2.05 -42.04 9.32
CA ARG A 250 -2.68 -43.22 8.70
C ARG A 250 -4.18 -43.10 8.47
N SER A 251 -4.85 -42.16 9.13
CA SER A 251 -6.28 -41.85 8.95
C SER A 251 -6.53 -40.52 8.24
N ASP A 252 -5.48 -39.77 7.91
CA ASP A 252 -5.60 -38.50 7.20
C ASP A 252 -6.03 -38.73 5.75
N ALA A 253 -7.05 -38.00 5.29
CA ALA A 253 -7.63 -38.18 3.97
C ALA A 253 -6.60 -37.98 2.84
N LYS A 254 -5.68 -37.00 2.98
CA LYS A 254 -4.63 -36.75 1.97
C LYS A 254 -3.59 -37.85 1.97
N THR A 255 -3.23 -38.38 3.15
CA THR A 255 -2.33 -39.53 3.24
C THR A 255 -2.96 -40.77 2.60
N LEU A 256 -4.24 -41.05 2.87
CA LEU A 256 -4.96 -42.17 2.25
C LEU A 256 -5.07 -42.01 0.73
N GLU A 257 -5.37 -40.81 0.23
CA GLU A 257 -5.42 -40.50 -1.20
C GLU A 257 -4.05 -40.67 -1.88
N ALA A 258 -2.97 -40.22 -1.24
CA ALA A 258 -1.61 -40.38 -1.76
C ALA A 258 -1.20 -41.86 -1.84
N ILE A 259 -1.51 -42.65 -0.82
CA ILE A 259 -1.27 -44.10 -0.81
C ILE A 259 -2.05 -44.77 -1.95
N ALA A 260 -3.33 -44.41 -2.14
CA ALA A 260 -4.16 -44.92 -3.23
C ALA A 260 -3.59 -44.58 -4.63
N ARG A 261 -2.82 -43.49 -4.75
CA ARG A 261 -2.10 -43.10 -5.97
C ARG A 261 -0.71 -43.74 -6.12
N GLY A 262 -0.37 -44.70 -5.25
CA GLY A 262 0.91 -45.43 -5.30
C GLY A 262 2.08 -44.74 -4.61
N VAL A 263 1.85 -43.68 -3.84
CA VAL A 263 2.90 -43.06 -3.01
C VAL A 263 3.22 -44.01 -1.84
N ALA A 264 4.51 -44.27 -1.61
CA ALA A 264 4.94 -45.12 -0.50
C ALA A 264 4.41 -44.60 0.86
N PRO A 265 3.90 -45.45 1.76
CA PRO A 265 3.28 -45.01 3.02
C PRO A 265 4.17 -44.08 3.86
N ALA A 266 5.47 -44.37 3.97
CA ALA A 266 6.42 -43.55 4.71
C ALA A 266 6.56 -42.12 4.16
N ILE A 267 6.33 -41.91 2.86
CA ILE A 267 6.33 -40.60 2.22
C ILE A 267 4.95 -39.94 2.37
N ALA A 268 3.88 -40.72 2.19
CA ALA A 268 2.51 -40.22 2.32
C ALA A 268 2.17 -39.76 3.74
N GLU A 269 2.71 -40.42 4.78
CA GLU A 269 2.54 -40.01 6.18
C GLU A 269 3.12 -38.61 6.45
N GLN A 270 4.14 -38.18 5.68
CA GLN A 270 4.72 -36.84 5.78
C GLN A 270 3.79 -35.72 5.28
N LEU A 271 2.75 -36.09 4.52
CA LEU A 271 1.73 -35.16 4.01
C LEU A 271 0.64 -34.86 5.04
N SER A 272 0.52 -35.67 6.10
CA SER A 272 -0.51 -35.48 7.12
C SER A 272 -0.35 -34.18 7.91
N LEU A 273 -1.48 -33.61 8.35
CA LEU A 273 -1.47 -32.39 9.16
C LEU A 273 -0.71 -32.60 10.48
N GLN A 274 -0.83 -33.78 11.10
CA GLN A 274 -0.08 -34.11 12.31
C GLN A 274 1.44 -34.08 12.10
N HIS A 275 1.94 -34.64 11.01
CA HIS A 275 3.38 -34.63 10.72
C HIS A 275 3.88 -33.21 10.41
N GLN A 276 3.10 -32.43 9.65
CA GLN A 276 3.39 -31.02 9.40
C GLN A 276 3.42 -30.21 10.71
N CYS A 277 2.45 -30.44 11.61
CA CYS A 277 2.37 -29.81 12.92
C CYS A 277 3.63 -30.08 13.74
N ARG A 278 4.03 -31.34 13.92
CA ARG A 278 5.22 -31.70 14.71
C ARG A 278 6.49 -31.09 14.14
N ARG A 279 6.61 -31.05 12.80
CA ARG A 279 7.74 -30.41 12.12
C ARG A 279 7.78 -28.90 12.35
N GLN A 280 6.62 -28.23 12.37
CA GLN A 280 6.54 -26.78 12.55
C GLN A 280 6.73 -26.39 14.03
N ALA A 281 6.01 -27.03 14.95
CA ALA A 281 6.12 -26.79 16.39
C ALA A 281 7.53 -27.12 16.94
N GLY A 282 8.20 -28.13 16.38
CA GLY A 282 9.57 -28.49 16.78
C GLY A 282 10.67 -27.56 16.25
N ARG A 283 10.35 -26.63 15.34
CA ARG A 283 11.29 -25.60 14.89
C ARG A 283 11.24 -24.44 15.89
N SER A 284 12.38 -24.11 16.50
CA SER A 284 12.56 -22.82 17.19
C SER A 284 12.45 -21.69 16.15
N SER A 285 11.22 -21.31 15.81
CA SER A 285 10.96 -20.19 14.90
C SER A 285 10.59 -18.97 15.73
N THR A 286 11.43 -17.95 15.66
CA THR A 286 11.23 -16.65 16.31
C THR A 286 10.30 -15.73 15.50
N GLY A 287 9.45 -16.25 14.61
CA GLY A 287 8.83 -15.40 13.58
C GLY A 287 7.41 -15.73 13.11
N SER A 288 6.96 -16.98 13.11
CA SER A 288 5.63 -17.32 12.57
C SER A 288 4.61 -17.50 13.70
N VAL A 289 4.02 -16.40 14.15
CA VAL A 289 2.81 -16.43 14.99
C VAL A 289 1.61 -16.50 14.05
N TYR A 290 0.93 -17.64 14.00
CA TYR A 290 -0.30 -17.80 13.21
C TYR A 290 -1.47 -17.04 13.87
N GLY A 291 -1.52 -17.02 15.21
CA GLY A 291 -2.51 -16.27 15.99
C GLY A 291 -3.93 -16.79 15.83
N ALA A 292 -4.91 -16.02 16.32
CA ALA A 292 -6.33 -16.38 16.20
C ALA A 292 -6.74 -16.46 14.72
N GLN A 293 -7.46 -17.52 14.35
CA GLN A 293 -8.00 -17.66 13.00
C GLN A 293 -9.05 -16.57 12.75
N THR A 294 -8.90 -15.86 11.64
CA THR A 294 -9.80 -14.76 11.25
C THR A 294 -10.85 -15.24 10.23
N PRO A 295 -12.13 -14.87 10.37
CA PRO A 295 -13.14 -15.15 9.36
C PRO A 295 -12.82 -14.49 8.01
N SER A 296 -12.99 -15.21 6.89
CA SER A 296 -12.92 -14.58 5.57
C SER A 296 -14.15 -13.75 5.25
N ASP A 297 -15.32 -14.16 5.74
CA ASP A 297 -16.55 -13.38 5.57
C ASP A 297 -16.49 -12.11 6.44
N PRO A 298 -16.45 -10.91 5.82
CA PRO A 298 -16.42 -9.66 6.57
C PRO A 298 -17.72 -9.44 7.38
N ALA A 299 -18.86 -10.01 6.99
CA ALA A 299 -20.09 -9.91 7.78
C ALA A 299 -19.97 -10.70 9.09
N LEU A 300 -19.46 -11.93 9.03
CA LEU A 300 -19.17 -12.73 10.22
C LEU A 300 -18.12 -12.06 11.11
N ALA A 301 -17.04 -11.49 10.55
CA ALA A 301 -16.04 -10.75 11.32
C ALA A 301 -16.65 -9.53 12.05
N ARG A 302 -17.53 -8.75 11.40
CA ARG A 302 -18.26 -7.63 12.05
C ARG A 302 -19.13 -8.13 13.18
N ARG A 303 -19.88 -9.21 12.95
CA ARG A 303 -20.77 -9.79 13.96
C ARG A 303 -19.98 -10.26 15.17
N LEU A 304 -18.87 -10.97 14.97
CA LEU A 304 -17.98 -11.41 16.04
C LEU A 304 -17.41 -10.24 16.84
N LEU A 305 -16.91 -9.20 16.17
CA LEU A 305 -16.44 -7.99 16.87
C LEU A 305 -17.56 -7.35 17.69
N ALA A 306 -18.77 -7.26 17.16
CA ALA A 306 -19.92 -6.71 17.88
C ALA A 306 -20.27 -7.53 19.14
N LEU A 307 -20.26 -8.86 19.06
CA LEU A 307 -20.44 -9.77 20.21
C LEU A 307 -19.39 -9.52 21.30
N LEU A 308 -18.15 -9.25 20.87
CA LEU A 308 -17.02 -8.92 21.72
C LEU A 308 -17.06 -7.49 22.29
N GLY A 309 -18.09 -6.71 21.96
CA GLY A 309 -18.18 -5.29 22.35
C GLY A 309 -17.11 -4.41 21.69
N GLN A 310 -16.57 -4.86 20.55
CA GLN A 310 -15.57 -4.14 19.78
C GLN A 310 -16.19 -3.49 18.56
N THR A 311 -15.73 -2.29 18.25
CA THR A 311 -16.03 -1.59 16.99
C THR A 311 -14.80 -1.57 16.12
N THR A 312 -14.95 -1.75 14.81
CA THR A 312 -13.84 -1.50 13.88
C THR A 312 -13.46 -0.02 13.98
N PRO A 313 -12.20 0.31 14.31
CA PRO A 313 -11.81 1.71 14.42
C PRO A 313 -11.89 2.38 13.05
N SER A 314 -12.31 3.65 13.04
CA SER A 314 -12.23 4.48 11.83
C SER A 314 -10.76 4.63 11.43
N ALA A 315 -10.48 4.58 10.14
CA ALA A 315 -9.14 4.83 9.63
C ALA A 315 -8.66 6.27 9.89
N ARG A 316 -9.57 7.20 10.18
CA ARG A 316 -9.24 8.56 10.66
C ARG A 316 -8.55 8.58 12.02
N ALA A 317 -8.70 7.52 12.81
CA ALA A 317 -8.03 7.36 14.10
C ALA A 317 -6.60 6.82 13.97
N LEU A 318 -6.16 6.43 12.77
CA LEU A 318 -4.79 5.98 12.55
C LEU A 318 -3.79 7.13 12.77
N PRO A 319 -2.54 6.84 13.15
CA PRO A 319 -1.49 7.86 13.17
C PRO A 319 -1.35 8.57 11.82
N PRO A 320 -1.07 9.89 11.77
CA PRO A 320 -0.99 10.64 10.52
C PRO A 320 -0.08 10.02 9.45
N ALA A 321 1.07 9.48 9.86
CA ALA A 321 1.98 8.79 8.95
C ALA A 321 1.34 7.58 8.26
N GLN A 322 0.55 6.78 8.99
CA GLN A 322 -0.15 5.62 8.43
C GLN A 322 -1.28 6.05 7.48
N GLN A 323 -1.99 7.14 7.81
CA GLN A 323 -2.98 7.71 6.89
C GLN A 323 -2.34 8.19 5.59
N ALA A 324 -1.20 8.90 5.69
CA ALA A 324 -0.45 9.38 4.53
C ALA A 324 0.06 8.23 3.66
N ASP A 325 0.59 7.17 4.28
CA ASP A 325 1.04 5.97 3.58
C ASP A 325 -0.10 5.26 2.84
N TYR A 326 -1.29 5.20 3.42
CA TYR A 326 -2.46 4.65 2.75
C TYR A 326 -2.86 5.47 1.51
N TYR A 327 -2.83 6.81 1.60
CA TYR A 327 -3.05 7.67 0.43
C TYR A 327 -1.96 7.52 -0.64
N ARG A 328 -0.70 7.32 -0.25
CA ARG A 328 0.38 6.99 -1.22
C ARG A 328 0.12 5.66 -1.91
N GLN A 329 -0.35 4.64 -1.19
CA GLN A 329 -0.74 3.36 -1.79
C GLN A 329 -1.91 3.53 -2.77
N PHE A 330 -2.88 4.40 -2.46
CA PHE A 330 -3.94 4.76 -3.40
C PHE A 330 -3.36 5.37 -4.67
N LEU A 331 -2.48 6.37 -4.56
CA LEU A 331 -1.83 6.99 -5.73
C LEU A 331 -1.00 5.99 -6.54
N TYR A 332 -0.27 5.11 -5.88
CA TYR A 332 0.47 4.03 -6.52
C TYR A 332 -0.44 3.09 -7.31
N ALA A 333 -1.58 2.71 -6.73
CA ALA A 333 -2.56 1.86 -7.39
C ALA A 333 -3.28 2.56 -8.57
N LEU A 334 -3.15 3.89 -8.68
CA LEU A 334 -3.56 4.69 -9.83
C LEU A 334 -2.46 4.86 -10.87
N TRP A 335 -1.32 4.17 -10.79
CA TRP A 335 -0.28 4.29 -11.82
C TRP A 335 -0.76 3.81 -13.20
N PRO A 336 -0.36 4.49 -14.29
CA PRO A 336 -0.66 4.05 -15.66
C PRO A 336 -0.09 2.65 -15.92
N SER A 337 -0.86 1.79 -16.58
CA SER A 337 -0.40 0.46 -17.00
C SER A 337 -1.03 0.08 -18.34
N ALA A 338 -0.36 -0.80 -19.09
CA ALA A 338 -0.86 -1.27 -20.39
C ALA A 338 -2.19 -2.07 -20.28
N GLN A 339 -2.48 -2.64 -19.11
CA GLN A 339 -3.70 -3.40 -18.83
C GLN A 339 -4.53 -2.67 -17.76
N GLU A 340 -4.81 -1.39 -17.99
CA GLU A 340 -5.55 -0.58 -17.05
C GLU A 340 -6.98 -1.11 -16.87
N ARG A 341 -7.35 -1.38 -15.61
CA ARG A 341 -8.71 -1.77 -15.25
C ARG A 341 -9.63 -0.54 -15.30
N ALA A 342 -10.88 -0.73 -15.73
CA ALA A 342 -11.86 0.36 -15.78
C ALA A 342 -12.03 1.12 -14.45
N ALA A 343 -11.95 0.42 -13.30
CA ALA A 343 -12.00 1.05 -11.98
C ALA A 343 -10.82 2.01 -11.73
N VAL A 344 -9.61 1.65 -12.19
CA VAL A 344 -8.41 2.49 -12.06
C VAL A 344 -8.54 3.74 -12.92
N ALA A 345 -8.98 3.60 -14.18
CA ALA A 345 -9.23 4.73 -15.07
C ALA A 345 -10.28 5.71 -14.49
N ALA A 346 -11.39 5.18 -13.98
CA ALA A 346 -12.46 5.98 -13.38
C ALA A 346 -12.00 6.70 -12.11
N ALA A 347 -11.29 6.02 -11.22
CA ALA A 347 -10.75 6.61 -10.00
C ALA A 347 -9.69 7.69 -10.31
N ARG A 348 -8.83 7.47 -11.32
CA ARG A 348 -7.86 8.47 -11.78
C ARG A 348 -8.56 9.70 -12.35
N ALA A 349 -9.55 9.52 -13.23
CA ALA A 349 -10.33 10.63 -13.79
C ALA A 349 -11.04 11.44 -12.70
N LYS A 350 -11.60 10.76 -11.69
CA LYS A 350 -12.21 11.41 -10.51
C LYS A 350 -11.21 12.21 -9.70
N LEU A 351 -10.01 11.67 -9.48
CA LEU A 351 -8.92 12.39 -8.80
C LEU A 351 -8.50 13.63 -9.58
N ILE A 352 -8.31 13.53 -10.89
CA ILE A 352 -7.97 14.66 -11.77
C ILE A 352 -9.04 15.75 -11.69
N ALA A 353 -10.32 15.39 -11.76
CA ALA A 353 -11.43 16.34 -11.64
C ALA A 353 -11.43 17.06 -10.27
N ARG A 354 -11.11 16.35 -9.19
CA ARG A 354 -10.99 16.94 -7.84
C ARG A 354 -9.78 17.86 -7.70
N LEU A 355 -8.64 17.49 -8.28
CA LEU A 355 -7.42 18.32 -8.30
C LEU A 355 -7.65 19.66 -9.02
N ALA A 356 -8.44 19.66 -10.10
CA ALA A 356 -8.81 20.89 -10.80
C ALA A 356 -9.56 21.89 -9.89
N LEU A 357 -10.26 21.39 -8.87
CA LEU A 357 -11.03 22.18 -7.90
C LEU A 357 -10.25 22.49 -6.61
N LEU A 358 -9.00 22.03 -6.48
CA LEU A 358 -8.19 22.26 -5.29
C LEU A 358 -7.94 23.77 -5.11
N PRO A 359 -8.23 24.37 -3.94
CA PRO A 359 -8.05 25.80 -3.72
C PRO A 359 -6.56 26.19 -3.67
N GLU A 360 -6.25 27.47 -3.95
CA GLU A 360 -4.87 28.01 -3.90
C GLU A 360 -4.21 27.89 -2.51
N ARG A 361 -5.03 27.81 -1.45
CA ARG A 361 -4.61 27.50 -0.09
C ARG A 361 -5.40 26.27 0.39
N PRO A 362 -4.86 25.06 0.21
CA PRO A 362 -5.49 23.82 0.66
C PRO A 362 -5.55 23.69 2.17
#